data_AF-A0A8T4MW25-F1
#
_entry.id   AF-A0A8T4MW25-F1
#
_cell.length_a   1.000
_cell.length_b   1.000
_cell.length_c   1.000
_cell.angle_alpha   90.00
_cell.angle_beta   90.00
_cell.angle_gamma   90.00
#
_symmetry.space_group_name_H-M   'P 1'
#
loop_
_entity.id
_entity.type
_entity.pdbx_description
1 polymer ?
#
loop_
_entity_poly.entity_id
_entity_poly.type
_entity_poly.pdbx_seq_one_letter_code
_entity_poly.pdbx_strand_id
1 'polypeptide(L)'
;MLEKIQYLSILIEVIVAALGIMIFFDKKKKYGIGIFTTFAIYVFYDLVNMVGSEINRDVLYLLFFIATASILCSVWMIYRQSSKK
;
A
#
# COMPACT_ATOMS: atom_id res chain seq x y z
N MET A 1 -16.24 2.44 18.94
CA MET A 1 -16.32 3.36 17.79
C MET A 1 -15.05 3.30 16.94
N LEU A 2 -13.85 3.37 17.53
CA LEU A 2 -12.58 3.26 16.81
C LEU A 2 -12.38 1.90 16.10
N GLU A 3 -12.81 0.79 16.69
CA GLU A 3 -12.69 -0.52 16.01
C GLU A 3 -13.43 -0.58 14.67
N LYS A 4 -14.61 0.05 14.57
CA LYS A 4 -15.36 0.13 13.31
C LYS A 4 -14.60 0.93 12.25
N ILE A 5 -13.82 1.92 12.66
CA ILE A 5 -12.96 2.71 11.77
C ILE A 5 -11.79 1.86 11.29
N GLN A 6 -11.20 1.02 12.14
CA GLN A 6 -10.13 0.12 11.76
C GLN A 6 -10.57 -0.88 10.68
N TYR A 7 -11.71 -1.56 10.87
CA TYR A 7 -12.25 -2.47 9.85
C TYR A 7 -12.53 -1.75 8.52
N LEU A 8 -13.02 -0.51 8.58
CA LEU A 8 -13.26 0.30 7.39
C LEU A 8 -11.95 0.72 6.70
N SER A 9 -10.90 1.05 7.47
CA SER A 9 -9.57 1.35 6.94
C SER A 9 -9.02 0.17 6.17
N ILE A 10 -9.03 -1.02 6.79
CA ILE A 10 -8.55 -2.26 6.16
C ILE A 10 -9.31 -2.53 4.86
N LEU A 11 -10.63 -2.36 4.85
CA LEU A 11 -11.44 -2.54 3.64
C LEU A 11 -11.01 -1.56 2.53
N ILE A 12 -10.80 -0.29 2.86
CA ILE A 12 -10.33 0.72 1.90
C ILE A 12 -8.94 0.34 1.39
N GLU A 13 -8.03 -0.09 2.26
CA GLU A 13 -6.68 -0.47 1.89
C GLU A 13 -6.66 -1.68 0.94
N VAL A 14 -7.49 -2.69 1.22
CA VAL A 14 -7.68 -3.85 0.32
C VAL A 14 -8.19 -3.39 -1.05
N ILE A 15 -9.15 -2.47 -1.10
CA ILE A 15 -9.66 -1.92 -2.36
C ILE A 15 -8.54 -1.18 -3.10
N VAL A 16 -7.75 -0.35 -2.42
CA VAL A 16 -6.65 0.39 -3.07
C VAL A 16 -5.57 -0.55 -3.56
N ALA A 17 -5.23 -1.60 -2.81
CA ALA A 17 -4.31 -2.65 -3.25
C ALA A 17 -4.84 -3.34 -4.53
N ALA A 18 -6.11 -3.74 -4.53
CA ALA A 18 -6.77 -4.33 -5.70
C ALA A 18 -6.73 -3.39 -6.92
N LEU A 19 -7.02 -2.10 -6.73
CA LEU A 19 -6.91 -1.10 -7.80
C LEU A 19 -5.46 -0.94 -8.29
N GLY A 20 -4.48 -0.94 -7.39
CA GLY A 20 -3.06 -0.87 -7.73
C GLY A 20 -2.62 -2.01 -8.64
N ILE A 21 -3.03 -3.25 -8.32
CA ILE A 21 -2.69 -4.42 -9.13
C ILE A 21 -3.46 -4.42 -10.47
N MET A 22 -4.73 -4.01 -10.50
CA MET A 22 -5.50 -3.83 -11.74
C MET A 22 -4.87 -2.77 -12.65
N ILE A 23 -4.42 -1.63 -12.09
CA ILE A 23 -3.69 -0.60 -12.85
C ILE A 23 -2.42 -1.18 -13.50
N PHE A 24 -1.72 -2.05 -12.78
CA PHE A 24 -0.52 -2.69 -13.31
C PHE A 24 -0.83 -3.62 -14.49
N PHE A 25 -1.83 -4.49 -14.36
CA PHE A 25 -2.19 -5.45 -15.42
C PHE A 25 -2.98 -4.83 -16.57
N ASP A 26 -4.05 -4.09 -16.28
CA ASP A 26 -5.01 -3.62 -17.29
C ASP A 26 -4.51 -2.39 -18.04
N LYS A 27 -3.88 -1.46 -17.30
CA LYS A 27 -3.38 -0.19 -17.88
C LYS A 27 -1.89 -0.27 -18.24
N LYS A 28 -1.23 -1.39 -17.95
CA LYS A 28 0.23 -1.60 -18.12
C LYS A 28 1.06 -0.49 -17.47
N LYS A 29 0.53 0.10 -16.40
CA LYS A 29 1.16 1.21 -15.69
C LYS A 29 1.98 0.67 -14.54
N LYS A 30 3.30 0.75 -14.68
CA LYS A 30 4.26 0.28 -13.68
C LYS A 30 4.06 0.92 -12.29
N TYR A 31 3.53 2.15 -12.19
CA TYR A 31 3.25 2.77 -10.89
C TYR A 31 2.16 2.02 -10.08
N GLY A 32 1.35 1.17 -10.72
CA GLY A 32 0.37 0.34 -10.01
C GLY A 32 1.01 -0.63 -9.01
N ILE A 33 2.21 -1.14 -9.31
CA ILE A 33 2.88 -2.10 -8.43
C ILE A 33 3.33 -1.48 -7.10
N GLY A 34 3.78 -0.23 -7.12
CA GLY A 34 4.16 0.49 -5.89
C GLY A 34 2.96 0.84 -5.03
N ILE A 35 1.80 1.16 -5.66
CA ILE A 35 0.53 1.34 -4.94
C ILE A 35 0.12 0.02 -4.27
N PHE A 36 0.07 -1.08 -5.04
CA PHE A 36 -0.27 -2.40 -4.50
C PHE A 36 0.66 -2.79 -3.34
N THR A 37 1.97 -2.67 -3.52
CA THR A 37 2.96 -3.04 -2.50
C THR A 37 2.76 -2.26 -1.21
N THR A 38 2.53 -0.95 -1.30
CA THR A 38 2.32 -0.07 -0.13
C THR A 38 1.09 -0.50 0.67
N PHE A 39 -0.05 -0.66 -0.01
CA PHE A 39 -1.30 -0.99 0.67
C PHE A 39 -1.37 -2.45 1.11
N ALA A 40 -0.71 -3.37 0.40
CA ALA A 40 -0.55 -4.75 0.86
C ALA A 40 0.25 -4.83 2.17
N ILE A 41 1.28 -4.00 2.33
CA ILE A 41 2.04 -3.90 3.59
C ILE A 41 1.16 -3.36 4.73
N TYR A 42 0.32 -2.36 4.47
CA TYR A 42 -0.60 -1.82 5.48
C TYR A 42 -1.65 -2.84 5.92
N VAL A 43 -2.30 -3.52 4.96
CA VAL A 43 -3.24 -4.61 5.27
C VAL A 43 -2.55 -5.70 6.07
N PHE A 44 -1.33 -6.11 5.69
CA PHE A 44 -0.57 -7.11 6.44
C PHE A 44 -0.32 -6.65 7.89
N TYR A 45 0.14 -5.42 8.08
CA TYR A 45 0.40 -4.86 9.41
C TYR A 45 -0.87 -4.84 10.26
N ASP A 46 -1.99 -4.37 9.70
CA ASP A 46 -3.26 -4.31 10.41
C ASP A 46 -3.79 -5.70 10.78
N LEU A 47 -3.65 -6.69 9.88
CA LEU A 47 -4.01 -8.07 10.19
C LEU A 47 -3.17 -8.66 11.32
N VAL A 48 -1.85 -8.41 11.33
CA VAL A 48 -0.97 -8.90 12.39
C VAL A 48 -1.31 -8.26 13.73
N ASN A 49 -1.59 -6.95 13.74
CA ASN A 49 -2.04 -6.25 14.95
C ASN A 49 -3.39 -6.76 15.47
N MET A 50 -4.33 -7.09 14.56
CA MET A 50 -5.63 -7.65 14.94
C MET A 50 -5.52 -9.01 15.65
N VAL A 51 -4.53 -9.82 15.28
CA VAL A 51 -4.27 -11.12 15.91
C VAL A 51 -3.47 -10.95 17.23
N GLY A 52 -3.09 -9.72 17.59
CA GLY A 52 -2.35 -9.42 18.83
C GLY A 52 -0.90 -9.90 18.79
N SER A 53 -0.34 -10.10 17.60
CA SER A 53 1.05 -10.56 17.44
C SER A 53 2.00 -9.36 17.46
N GLU A 54 3.04 -9.44 18.29
CA GLU A 54 4.09 -8.41 18.34
C GLU A 54 5.05 -8.56 17.15
N ILE A 55 5.05 -7.60 16.23
CA ILE A 55 6.05 -7.53 15.17
C ILE A 55 7.34 -6.93 15.73
N ASN A 56 8.48 -7.56 15.43
CA ASN A 56 9.79 -6.99 15.72
C ASN A 56 9.92 -5.58 15.09
N ARG A 57 10.33 -4.59 15.89
CA ARG A 57 10.50 -3.19 15.46
C ARG A 57 11.38 -3.03 14.22
N ASP A 58 12.42 -3.85 14.07
CA ASP A 58 13.31 -3.79 12.91
C ASP A 58 12.58 -4.20 11.61
N VAL A 59 11.75 -5.24 11.69
CA VAL A 59 10.89 -5.69 10.59
C VAL A 59 9.86 -4.62 10.26
N LEU A 60 9.29 -3.99 11.29
CA LEU A 60 8.32 -2.91 11.12
C LEU A 60 8.93 -1.70 10.38
N TYR A 61 10.11 -1.25 10.78
CA TYR A 61 10.80 -0.14 10.12
C TYR A 61 11.15 -0.48 8.67
N LEU A 62 11.58 -1.71 8.40
CA LEU A 62 11.87 -2.16 7.04
C LEU A 62 10.61 -2.16 6.17
N LEU A 63 9.48 -2.68 6.68
CA LEU A 63 8.20 -2.68 5.99
C LEU A 63 7.73 -1.25 5.67
N PHE A 64 7.78 -0.34 6.64
CA PHE A 64 7.42 1.07 6.45
C PHE A 64 8.34 1.77 5.45
N PHE A 65 9.63 1.48 5.46
CA PHE A 65 10.56 2.03 4.50
C PHE A 65 10.24 1.55 3.08
N ILE A 66 9.98 0.24 2.89
CA ILE A 66 9.60 -0.34 1.61
C ILE A 66 8.30 0.28 1.10
N ALA A 67 7.28 0.41 1.96
CA ALA A 67 6.01 1.05 1.62
C ALA A 67 6.22 2.50 1.17
N THR A 68 7.00 3.27 1.93
CA THR A 68 7.27 4.69 1.65
C THR A 68 8.05 4.87 0.34
N ALA A 69 9.10 4.07 0.13
CA ALA A 69 9.87 4.10 -1.11
C ALA A 69 9.00 3.70 -2.32
N SER A 70 8.15 2.68 -2.16
CA SER A 70 7.25 2.19 -3.20
C SER A 70 6.27 3.27 -3.66
N ILE A 71 5.58 3.92 -2.71
CA ILE A 71 4.61 4.97 -3.06
C ILE A 71 5.31 6.21 -3.63
N LEU A 72 6.50 6.57 -3.14
CA LEU A 72 7.30 7.66 -3.69
C LEU A 72 7.66 7.41 -5.16
N CYS A 73 8.15 6.20 -5.48
CA CYS A 73 8.41 5.81 -6.86
C CYS A 73 7.16 5.88 -7.73
N SER A 74 6.02 5.39 -7.24
CA SER A 74 4.74 5.46 -7.96
C SER A 74 4.30 6.90 -8.24
N VAL A 75 4.35 7.77 -7.23
CA VAL A 75 4.00 9.19 -7.36
C VAL A 75 4.94 9.90 -8.34
N TRP A 76 6.25 9.64 -8.26
CA TRP A 76 7.22 10.19 -9.20
C TRP A 76 6.95 9.78 -10.65
N MET A 77 6.59 8.51 -10.87
CA MET A 77 6.22 8.01 -12.20
C MET A 77 4.94 8.67 -12.72
N ILE A 78 3.94 8.86 -11.86
CA ILE A 78 2.70 9.57 -12.22
C ILE A 78 3.02 11.01 -12.62
N TYR A 79 3.82 11.72 -11.82
CA TYR A 79 4.23 13.10 -12.09
C TYR A 79 4.97 13.22 -13.44
N ARG A 80 5.96 12.36 -13.69
CA ARG A 80 6.70 12.35 -14.96
C ARG A 80 5.84 12.00 -16.16
N GLN A 81 4.82 11.15 -15.99
CA GLN A 81 3.91 10.79 -17.08
C GLN A 81 2.91 11.91 -17.36
N SER A 82 2.47 12.65 -16.34
CA SER A 82 1.57 13.80 -16.50
C SER A 82 2.25 14.98 -17.19
N SER A 83 3.55 15.19 -16.95
CA SER A 83 4.32 16.30 -17.55
C SER A 83 4.69 16.08 -19.03
N LYS A 84 4.41 14.90 -19.60
CA LYS A 84 4.70 14.56 -21.01
C LYS A 84 3.47 14.66 -21.93
N LYS A 85 2.35 15.17 -21.42
CA LYS A 85 1.16 15.50 -22.20
C LYS A 85 1.17 16.97 -22.56
#